data_AF-A0A2G6CZC4-F1
#
_entry.id   AF-A0A2G6CZC4-F1
#
_cell.length_a   1.000
_cell.length_b   1.000
_cell.length_c   1.000
_cell.angle_alpha   90.00
_cell.angle_beta   90.00
_cell.angle_gamma   90.00
#
_symmetry.space_group_name_H-M   'P 1'
#
loop_
_entity.id
_entity.type
_entity.pdbx_description
1 polymer ?
#
loop_
_entity_poly.entity_id
_entity_poly.type
_entity_poly.pdbx_seq_one_letter_code
_entity_poly.pdbx_strand_id
1 'polypeptide(L)'
;MQSMNLLIDKWIPVQHAGLPEKITLQQLLCGEKTGELCLPRDDMEFACLQLLVALTQVLFTPVDKKALVQRIQKPLTLEEYVDGCEGKKDWFDLSHPETPFMQYKGVKQTKASETPLEKLLPGLNDGQSKVFINQAGLADCLCESCAAIALYHYSNNCPNMGGGPGGGIKSGLRGNSPISTLVSDPSLRRTIWLNTLTSESVDRFFQDDQGSYVDTPNYVDKVCAGDKIYPHKISLTRGLFWCPVRFEMLDMQTSKHCSHCGCKGRAYTYFRKEPFGYQMEGIWNHPYSPMFFSTKKGKKEYYVPSINSDYPSWPLLGKFIRGC
;
A
#
# COMPACT_ATOMS: atom_id res chain seq x y z
N MET A 1 -6.09 23.30 9.01
CA MET A 1 -6.56 22.91 7.65
C MET A 1 -7.24 21.57 7.80
N GLN A 2 -8.47 21.41 7.28
CA GLN A 2 -9.11 20.09 7.22
C GLN A 2 -8.17 19.17 6.42
N SER A 3 -7.93 17.93 6.84
CA SER A 3 -7.03 16.97 6.17
C SER A 3 -7.74 15.63 6.10
N MET A 4 -7.55 14.85 5.03
CA MET A 4 -8.16 13.52 4.94
C MET A 4 -7.39 12.53 5.83
N ASN A 5 -8.11 11.91 6.77
CA ASN A 5 -7.62 10.81 7.59
C ASN A 5 -8.28 9.50 7.17
N LEU A 6 -7.48 8.47 6.87
CA LEU A 6 -8.00 7.19 6.37
C LEU A 6 -8.86 6.41 7.38
N LEU A 7 -8.79 6.75 8.67
CA LEU A 7 -9.57 6.10 9.73
C LEU A 7 -10.90 6.81 10.01
N ILE A 8 -11.08 8.03 9.54
CA ILE A 8 -12.21 8.91 9.91
C ILE A 8 -13.03 9.28 8.68
N ASP A 9 -12.36 9.73 7.61
CA ASP A 9 -13.01 10.34 6.47
C ASP A 9 -13.49 9.32 5.42
N LYS A 10 -14.39 9.76 4.55
CA LYS A 10 -14.90 8.97 3.44
C LYS A 10 -13.88 8.97 2.30
N TRP A 11 -13.17 7.85 2.13
CA TRP A 11 -12.14 7.73 1.10
C TRP A 11 -12.25 6.44 0.28
N ILE A 12 -12.91 5.40 0.79
CA ILE A 12 -12.97 4.09 0.16
C ILE A 12 -14.00 4.16 -0.97
N PRO A 13 -13.58 4.07 -2.25
CA PRO A 13 -14.49 4.15 -3.36
C PRO A 13 -15.16 2.79 -3.58
N VAL A 14 -16.47 2.75 -3.41
CA VAL A 14 -17.28 1.55 -3.63
C VAL A 14 -18.43 1.83 -4.58
N GLN A 15 -18.97 0.78 -5.18
CA GLN A 15 -20.27 0.82 -5.83
C GLN A 15 -21.26 -0.10 -5.13
N HIS A 16 -22.52 0.33 -5.09
CA HIS A 16 -23.65 -0.52 -4.71
C HIS A 16 -24.71 -0.44 -5.82
N ALA A 17 -24.96 -1.57 -6.50
CA ALA A 17 -25.89 -1.64 -7.62
C ALA A 17 -25.63 -0.58 -8.71
N GLY A 18 -24.35 -0.33 -9.03
CA GLY A 18 -23.92 0.65 -10.03
C GLY A 18 -23.90 2.11 -9.56
N LEU A 19 -24.23 2.39 -8.30
CA LEU A 19 -24.14 3.73 -7.72
C LEU A 19 -22.81 3.91 -6.98
N PRO A 20 -21.89 4.76 -7.47
CA PRO A 20 -20.62 5.02 -6.81
C PRO A 20 -20.80 5.89 -5.55
N GLU A 21 -20.17 5.49 -4.45
CA GLU A 21 -20.11 6.24 -3.19
C GLU A 21 -18.70 6.11 -2.60
N LYS A 22 -18.26 7.12 -1.84
CA LYS A 22 -17.12 6.98 -0.92
C LYS A 22 -17.62 6.72 0.49
N ILE A 23 -17.12 5.66 1.11
CA ILE A 23 -17.46 5.29 2.49
C ILE A 23 -16.23 5.40 3.41
N THR A 24 -16.46 5.38 4.71
CA THR A 24 -15.38 5.32 5.72
C THR A 24 -14.96 3.87 5.98
N LEU A 25 -13.75 3.68 6.54
CA LEU A 25 -13.31 2.37 6.99
C LEU A 25 -14.22 1.80 8.10
N GLN A 26 -14.72 2.65 9.00
CA GLN A 26 -15.71 2.27 10.01
C GLN A 26 -16.98 1.70 9.36
N GLN A 27 -17.56 2.43 8.40
CA GLN A 27 -18.80 2.02 7.74
C GLN A 27 -18.65 0.64 7.08
N LEU A 28 -17.48 0.36 6.50
CA LEU A 28 -17.17 -0.92 5.89
C LEU A 28 -16.99 -2.04 6.93
N LEU A 29 -16.17 -1.83 7.96
CA LEU A 29 -15.83 -2.87 8.93
C LEU A 29 -16.94 -3.14 9.97
N CYS A 30 -17.72 -2.12 10.32
CA CYS A 30 -18.91 -2.24 11.17
C CYS A 30 -20.16 -2.70 10.38
N GLY A 31 -20.04 -2.89 9.07
CA GLY A 31 -21.11 -3.43 8.23
C GLY A 31 -22.28 -2.47 7.98
N GLU A 32 -22.10 -1.18 8.24
CA GLU A 32 -23.10 -0.14 7.96
C GLU A 32 -23.27 0.10 6.46
N LYS A 33 -22.18 -0.08 5.70
CA LYS A 33 -22.15 0.03 4.23
C LYS A 33 -21.46 -1.18 3.63
N THR A 34 -21.95 -1.60 2.48
CA THR A 34 -21.41 -2.70 1.68
C THR A 34 -21.29 -2.26 0.22
N GLY A 35 -20.39 -2.89 -0.52
CA GLY A 35 -20.23 -2.65 -1.94
C GLY A 35 -18.98 -3.35 -2.46
N GLU A 36 -18.78 -3.24 -3.76
CA GLU A 36 -17.57 -3.65 -4.45
C GLU A 36 -16.67 -2.43 -4.60
N LEU A 37 -15.34 -2.60 -4.57
CA LEU A 37 -14.44 -1.50 -4.91
C LEU A 37 -14.75 -1.00 -6.32
N CYS A 38 -14.66 0.32 -6.50
CA CYS A 38 -14.99 0.94 -7.77
C CYS A 38 -14.01 2.07 -8.10
N LEU A 39 -12.95 1.73 -8.82
CA LEU A 39 -12.02 2.68 -9.42
C LEU A 39 -11.92 2.40 -10.93
N PRO A 40 -11.51 3.38 -11.74
CA PRO A 40 -11.37 3.18 -13.19
C PRO A 40 -10.26 2.20 -13.61
N ARG A 41 -9.48 1.66 -12.66
CA ARG A 41 -8.36 0.76 -12.95
C ARG A 41 -8.25 -0.35 -11.90
N ASP A 42 -8.16 -1.59 -12.37
CA ASP A 42 -8.06 -2.79 -11.53
C ASP A 42 -6.81 -2.80 -10.63
N ASP A 43 -5.69 -2.24 -11.10
CA ASP A 43 -4.45 -2.16 -10.31
C ASP A 43 -4.60 -1.23 -9.10
N MET A 44 -5.37 -0.16 -9.26
CA MET A 44 -5.73 0.77 -8.19
C MET A 44 -6.80 0.19 -7.27
N GLU A 45 -7.77 -0.56 -7.78
CA GLU A 45 -8.71 -1.32 -6.93
C GLU A 45 -7.97 -2.35 -6.08
N PHE A 46 -7.06 -3.10 -6.70
CA PHE A 46 -6.26 -4.09 -6.00
C PHE A 46 -5.35 -3.46 -4.94
N ALA A 47 -4.77 -2.30 -5.24
CA ALA A 47 -4.02 -1.52 -4.26
C ALA A 47 -4.89 -1.01 -3.10
N CYS A 48 -6.11 -0.56 -3.40
CA CYS A 48 -7.07 -0.16 -2.40
C CYS A 48 -7.43 -1.33 -1.49
N LEU A 49 -7.69 -2.52 -2.05
CA LEU A 49 -7.93 -3.73 -1.28
C LEU A 49 -6.75 -4.06 -0.36
N GLN A 50 -5.51 -4.04 -0.87
CA GLN A 50 -4.33 -4.29 -0.03
C GLN A 50 -4.17 -3.26 1.08
N LEU A 51 -4.41 -1.97 0.79
CA LEU A 51 -4.39 -0.92 1.80
C LEU A 51 -5.44 -1.17 2.90
N LEU A 52 -6.65 -1.60 2.53
CA LEU A 52 -7.70 -1.95 3.49
C LEU A 52 -7.32 -3.15 4.36
N VAL A 53 -6.70 -4.18 3.77
CA VAL A 53 -6.17 -5.33 4.52
C VAL A 53 -5.06 -4.87 5.46
N ALA A 54 -4.13 -4.02 5.02
CA ALA A 54 -3.03 -3.53 5.84
C ALA A 54 -3.51 -2.67 7.01
N LEU A 55 -4.48 -1.78 6.77
CA LEU A 55 -5.14 -1.00 7.82
C LEU A 55 -5.81 -1.92 8.84
N THR A 56 -6.60 -2.90 8.37
CA THR A 56 -7.32 -3.83 9.26
C THR A 56 -6.36 -4.70 10.07
N GLN A 57 -5.26 -5.16 9.46
CA GLN A 57 -4.20 -5.89 10.16
C GLN A 57 -3.63 -5.05 11.30
N VAL A 58 -3.21 -3.81 11.04
CA VAL A 58 -2.54 -2.98 12.05
C VAL A 58 -3.49 -2.53 13.16
N LEU A 59 -4.76 -2.28 12.85
CA LEU A 59 -5.73 -1.78 13.82
C LEU A 59 -6.42 -2.88 14.62
N PHE A 60 -6.65 -4.05 14.01
CA PHE A 60 -7.56 -5.06 14.53
C PHE A 60 -7.04 -6.49 14.37
N THR A 61 -5.72 -6.71 14.57
CA THR A 61 -5.12 -8.06 14.53
C THR A 61 -5.89 -9.02 15.46
N PRO A 62 -6.54 -10.08 14.95
CA PRO A 62 -7.24 -11.04 15.80
C PRO A 62 -6.23 -11.86 16.61
N VAL A 63 -6.53 -12.13 17.88
CA VAL A 63 -5.61 -12.86 18.76
C VAL A 63 -5.34 -14.28 18.27
N ASP A 64 -6.37 -14.97 17.79
CA ASP A 64 -6.31 -16.36 17.38
C ASP A 64 -7.24 -16.65 16.19
N LYS A 65 -7.22 -17.91 15.72
CA LYS A 65 -8.08 -18.35 14.61
C LYS A 65 -9.58 -18.20 14.93
N LYS A 66 -9.98 -18.36 16.20
CA LYS A 66 -11.39 -18.28 16.61
C LYS A 66 -11.90 -16.84 16.51
N ALA A 67 -11.12 -15.88 16.99
CA ALA A 67 -11.37 -14.45 16.86
C ALA A 67 -11.44 -14.04 15.38
N LEU A 68 -10.52 -14.53 14.53
CA LEU A 68 -10.58 -14.27 13.10
C LEU A 68 -11.88 -14.78 12.46
N VAL A 69 -12.29 -16.01 12.75
CA VAL A 69 -13.58 -16.56 12.26
C VAL A 69 -14.76 -15.71 12.73
N GLN A 70 -14.74 -15.24 13.98
CA GLN A 70 -15.77 -14.33 14.50
C GLN A 70 -15.81 -13.02 13.71
N ARG A 71 -14.66 -12.40 13.40
CA ARG A 71 -14.60 -11.17 12.59
C ARG A 71 -15.05 -11.38 11.15
N ILE A 72 -14.81 -12.55 10.57
CA ILE A 72 -15.36 -12.89 9.23
C ILE A 72 -16.89 -12.95 9.30
N GLN A 73 -17.46 -13.57 10.34
CA GLN A 73 -18.90 -13.78 10.47
C GLN A 73 -19.66 -12.53 10.93
N LYS A 74 -19.09 -11.75 11.85
CA LYS A 74 -19.75 -10.62 12.51
C LYS A 74 -18.96 -9.32 12.27
N PRO A 75 -19.63 -8.21 11.94
CA PRO A 75 -18.98 -6.91 11.86
C PRO A 75 -18.38 -6.47 13.20
N LEU A 76 -17.45 -5.50 13.15
CA LEU A 76 -17.00 -4.80 14.34
C LEU A 76 -18.14 -3.99 14.95
N THR A 77 -18.11 -3.81 16.27
CA THR A 77 -18.88 -2.77 16.93
C THR A 77 -18.19 -1.42 16.76
N LEU A 78 -18.95 -0.33 16.94
CA LEU A 78 -18.39 1.02 16.90
C LEU A 78 -17.33 1.24 17.99
N GLU A 79 -17.56 0.71 19.19
CA GLU A 79 -16.63 0.79 20.32
C GLU A 79 -15.30 0.11 19.99
N GLU A 80 -15.34 -1.13 19.49
CA GLU A 80 -14.13 -1.85 19.05
C GLU A 80 -13.37 -1.10 17.95
N TYR A 81 -14.08 -0.42 17.04
CA TYR A 81 -13.46 0.38 16.00
C TYR A 81 -12.75 1.60 16.57
N VAL A 82 -13.41 2.34 17.48
CA VAL A 82 -12.85 3.51 18.13
C VAL A 82 -11.59 3.14 18.93
N ASP A 83 -11.67 2.06 19.71
CA ASP A 83 -10.56 1.55 20.52
C ASP A 83 -9.36 1.14 19.65
N GLY A 84 -9.57 0.41 18.55
CA GLY A 84 -8.47 -0.01 17.68
C GLY A 84 -7.80 1.15 16.93
N CYS A 85 -8.50 2.27 16.75
CA CYS A 85 -7.94 3.49 16.16
C CYS A 85 -7.17 4.36 17.16
N GLU A 86 -7.26 4.08 18.47
CA GLU A 86 -6.61 4.88 19.50
C GLU A 86 -5.08 4.92 19.31
N GLY A 87 -4.51 6.11 19.45
CA GLY A 87 -3.06 6.35 19.30
C GLY A 87 -2.51 6.24 17.87
N LYS A 88 -3.32 5.91 16.85
CA LYS A 88 -2.85 5.69 15.47
C LYS A 88 -3.42 6.65 14.43
N LYS A 89 -4.34 7.54 14.81
CA LYS A 89 -4.97 8.51 13.88
C LYS A 89 -3.93 9.33 13.11
N ASP A 90 -2.90 9.83 13.78
CA ASP A 90 -1.87 10.68 13.18
C ASP A 90 -1.03 9.95 12.12
N TRP A 91 -0.93 8.61 12.19
CA TRP A 91 -0.19 7.82 11.20
C TRP A 91 -0.90 7.81 9.85
N PHE A 92 -2.22 7.97 9.83
CA PHE A 92 -3.06 7.83 8.64
C PHE A 92 -3.67 9.15 8.17
N ASP A 93 -3.12 10.28 8.62
CA ASP A 93 -3.46 11.62 8.14
C ASP A 93 -2.55 12.00 6.95
N LEU A 94 -3.16 12.24 5.78
CA LEU A 94 -2.43 12.56 4.55
C LEU A 94 -1.71 13.91 4.56
N SER A 95 -2.17 14.86 5.35
CA SER A 95 -1.57 16.20 5.45
C SER A 95 -1.09 16.52 6.85
N HIS A 96 -0.81 15.49 7.66
CA HIS A 96 -0.23 15.65 8.98
C HIS A 96 1.00 16.59 8.89
N PRO A 97 1.15 17.55 9.83
CA PRO A 97 2.18 18.59 9.72
C PRO A 97 3.61 18.02 9.70
N GLU A 98 3.86 16.91 10.38
CA GLU A 98 5.21 16.34 10.53
C GLU A 98 5.40 15.00 9.78
N THR A 99 4.50 14.05 10.01
CA THR A 99 4.51 12.69 9.48
C THR A 99 3.30 12.36 8.59
N PRO A 100 3.11 13.06 7.45
CA PRO A 100 1.99 12.79 6.55
C PRO A 100 2.02 11.34 6.05
N PHE A 101 0.85 10.71 5.93
CA PHE A 101 0.70 9.30 5.54
C PHE A 101 1.52 8.99 4.27
N MET A 102 2.46 8.05 4.41
CA MET A 102 3.39 7.57 3.37
C MET A 102 4.19 8.67 2.64
N GLN A 103 4.41 9.79 3.31
CA GLN A 103 5.09 10.96 2.77
C GLN A 103 6.12 11.50 3.77
N TYR A 104 6.97 12.41 3.30
CA TYR A 104 7.99 13.07 4.09
C TYR A 104 7.92 14.58 3.81
N LYS A 105 8.11 15.39 4.85
CA LYS A 105 8.21 16.84 4.70
C LYS A 105 9.60 17.25 4.25
N GLY A 106 9.67 18.28 3.41
CA GLY A 106 10.93 18.92 3.01
C GLY A 106 11.75 18.05 2.05
N VAL A 107 11.08 17.31 1.17
CA VAL A 107 11.74 16.45 0.18
C VAL A 107 12.49 17.32 -0.82
N LYS A 108 13.79 17.08 -0.95
CA LYS A 108 14.66 17.85 -1.86
C LYS A 108 14.67 17.19 -3.22
N GLN A 109 14.09 17.87 -4.21
CA GLN A 109 14.12 17.35 -5.57
C GLN A 109 15.44 17.70 -6.26
N THR A 110 16.05 16.71 -6.94
CA THR A 110 17.31 16.87 -7.67
C THR A 110 17.16 17.57 -9.03
N LYS A 111 15.92 17.69 -9.54
CA LYS A 111 15.57 18.39 -10.80
C LYS A 111 14.75 19.64 -10.51
N ALA A 112 14.91 20.65 -11.37
CA ALA A 112 14.34 21.99 -11.19
C ALA A 112 12.80 22.07 -11.20
N SER A 113 12.10 21.11 -11.84
CA SER A 113 10.62 21.12 -11.95
C SER A 113 9.99 19.95 -11.20
N GLU A 114 8.85 20.18 -10.57
CA GLU A 114 8.09 19.19 -9.80
C GLU A 114 7.67 17.99 -10.67
N THR A 115 7.49 16.83 -10.04
CA THR A 115 7.19 15.59 -10.78
C THR A 115 5.69 15.49 -11.06
N PRO A 116 5.27 15.27 -12.33
CA PRO A 116 3.86 15.04 -12.67
C PRO A 116 3.32 13.76 -12.04
N LEU A 117 2.07 13.78 -11.57
CA LEU A 117 1.42 12.63 -10.90
C LEU A 117 1.26 11.40 -11.78
N GLU A 118 1.33 11.54 -13.11
CA GLU A 118 1.37 10.42 -14.06
C GLU A 118 2.45 9.38 -13.69
N LYS A 119 3.55 9.81 -13.07
CA LYS A 119 4.61 8.88 -12.65
C LYS A 119 4.26 8.03 -11.42
N LEU A 120 3.24 8.40 -10.65
CA LEU A 120 2.71 7.57 -9.55
C LEU A 120 1.73 6.50 -10.06
N LEU A 121 1.23 6.64 -11.29
CA LEU A 121 0.30 5.70 -11.90
C LEU A 121 1.02 4.90 -13.00
N PRO A 122 1.46 3.66 -12.74
CA PRO A 122 2.26 2.88 -13.68
C PRO A 122 1.54 2.72 -15.03
N GLY A 123 2.30 2.68 -16.13
CA GLY A 123 1.75 2.54 -17.48
C GLY A 123 1.19 3.82 -18.14
N LEU A 124 1.08 4.96 -17.43
CA LEU A 124 0.66 6.23 -18.05
C LEU A 124 1.82 6.94 -18.78
N ASN A 125 2.97 7.10 -18.12
CA ASN A 125 4.10 7.86 -18.66
C ASN A 125 5.46 7.24 -18.27
N ASP A 126 5.65 5.97 -18.61
CA ASP A 126 6.88 5.19 -18.36
C ASP A 126 7.67 4.85 -19.64
N GLY A 127 7.32 5.44 -20.79
CA GLY A 127 8.03 5.25 -22.06
C GLY A 127 7.55 6.16 -23.19
N GLN A 128 8.36 6.32 -24.24
CA GLN A 128 8.10 7.26 -25.35
C GLN A 128 6.81 6.96 -26.12
N SER A 129 6.46 5.69 -26.32
CA SER A 129 5.25 5.28 -27.05
C SER A 129 3.96 5.55 -26.28
N LYS A 130 4.02 5.65 -24.95
CA LYS A 130 2.85 5.82 -24.09
C LYS A 130 2.19 7.19 -24.24
N VAL A 131 2.98 8.22 -24.55
CA VAL A 131 2.47 9.57 -24.86
C VAL A 131 1.58 9.57 -26.12
N PHE A 132 1.80 8.63 -27.05
CA PHE A 132 0.99 8.52 -28.26
C PHE A 132 -0.30 7.70 -28.08
N ILE A 133 -0.25 6.68 -27.21
CA ILE A 133 -1.34 5.70 -27.07
C ILE A 133 -2.30 6.08 -25.93
N ASN A 134 -1.78 6.63 -24.84
CA ASN A 134 -2.59 6.97 -23.68
C ASN A 134 -3.25 8.34 -23.87
N GLN A 135 -4.49 8.45 -23.40
CA GLN A 135 -5.17 9.73 -23.32
C GLN A 135 -4.39 10.68 -22.39
N ALA A 136 -4.23 11.92 -22.82
CA ALA A 136 -3.61 12.96 -21.99
C ALA A 136 -4.52 13.35 -20.82
N GLY A 137 -3.90 13.83 -19.73
CA GLY A 137 -4.62 14.40 -18.59
C GLY A 137 -5.26 13.40 -17.62
N LEU A 138 -5.02 12.09 -17.80
CA LEU A 138 -5.51 11.02 -16.90
C LEU A 138 -4.98 11.13 -15.46
N ALA A 139 -3.95 11.95 -15.23
CA ALA A 139 -3.40 12.21 -13.91
C ALA A 139 -3.00 13.68 -13.70
N ASP A 140 -3.70 14.64 -14.33
CA ASP A 140 -3.42 16.07 -14.11
C ASP A 140 -3.64 16.47 -12.64
N CYS A 141 -4.64 15.84 -11.99
CA CYS A 141 -4.82 15.97 -10.55
C CYS A 141 -5.41 14.70 -9.93
N LEU A 142 -5.00 14.39 -8.70
CA LEU A 142 -5.51 13.26 -7.93
C LEU A 142 -6.15 13.74 -6.64
N CYS A 143 -7.40 13.34 -6.39
CA CYS A 143 -8.01 13.57 -5.09
C CYS A 143 -7.27 12.83 -3.97
N GLU A 144 -7.44 13.29 -2.73
CA GLU A 144 -6.78 12.73 -1.55
C GLU A 144 -6.92 11.20 -1.46
N SER A 145 -8.11 10.65 -1.75
CA SER A 145 -8.33 9.20 -1.75
C SER A 145 -7.49 8.46 -2.80
N CYS A 146 -7.46 8.98 -4.03
CA CYS A 146 -6.66 8.38 -5.10
C CYS A 146 -5.16 8.55 -4.86
N ALA A 147 -4.74 9.67 -4.25
CA ALA A 147 -3.36 9.90 -3.86
C ALA A 147 -2.90 8.90 -2.78
N ALA A 148 -3.71 8.65 -1.74
CA ALA A 148 -3.41 7.65 -0.72
C ALA A 148 -3.20 6.26 -1.33
N ILE A 149 -4.13 5.85 -2.21
CA ILE A 149 -4.07 4.57 -2.91
C ILE A 149 -2.85 4.51 -3.82
N ALA A 150 -2.54 5.57 -4.57
CA ALA A 150 -1.39 5.63 -5.47
C ALA A 150 -0.05 5.55 -4.72
N LEU A 151 0.08 6.25 -3.58
CA LEU A 151 1.27 6.18 -2.72
C LEU A 151 1.48 4.77 -2.18
N TYR A 152 0.41 4.14 -1.70
CA TYR A 152 0.47 2.75 -1.22
C TYR A 152 0.79 1.78 -2.37
N HIS A 153 0.10 1.90 -3.51
CA HIS A 153 0.32 1.09 -4.71
C HIS A 153 1.77 1.17 -5.17
N TYR A 154 2.31 2.38 -5.26
CA TYR A 154 3.67 2.60 -5.69
C TYR A 154 4.69 1.94 -4.76
N SER A 155 4.49 2.07 -3.45
CA SER A 155 5.39 1.52 -2.44
C SER A 155 5.40 0.00 -2.40
N ASN A 156 4.39 -0.65 -2.98
CA ASN A 156 4.11 -2.07 -2.83
C ASN A 156 4.18 -2.89 -4.11
N ASN A 157 3.61 -2.37 -5.20
CA ASN A 157 3.29 -3.15 -6.40
C ASN A 157 3.95 -2.60 -7.66
N CYS A 158 4.33 -1.32 -7.67
CA CYS A 158 4.87 -0.69 -8.86
C CYS A 158 6.33 -1.06 -9.14
N PRO A 159 6.77 -0.94 -10.41
CA PRO A 159 8.16 -0.91 -10.73
C PRO A 159 8.83 0.35 -10.15
N ASN A 160 10.15 0.29 -9.97
CA ASN A 160 10.92 1.46 -9.58
C ASN A 160 10.79 2.59 -10.62
N MET A 161 10.56 3.81 -10.14
CA MET A 161 10.43 5.01 -10.96
C MET A 161 11.81 5.53 -11.36
N GLY A 162 12.59 4.72 -12.07
CA GLY A 162 13.85 5.01 -12.78
C GLY A 162 14.83 6.01 -12.14
N GLY A 163 16.08 5.58 -11.93
CA GLY A 163 17.24 6.43 -11.65
C GLY A 163 18.48 5.75 -12.21
N GLY A 164 19.41 6.51 -12.78
CA GLY A 164 20.59 5.96 -13.46
C GLY A 164 21.50 5.11 -12.56
N PRO A 165 22.56 4.51 -13.14
CA PRO A 165 23.50 3.67 -12.41
C PRO A 165 24.08 4.44 -11.20
N GLY A 166 23.96 3.87 -10.00
CA GLY A 166 24.56 4.42 -8.77
C GLY A 166 23.68 5.31 -7.88
N GLY A 167 22.44 5.63 -8.27
CA GLY A 167 21.54 6.51 -7.50
C GLY A 167 20.05 6.18 -7.61
N GLY A 168 19.71 4.89 -7.76
CA GLY A 168 18.36 4.43 -8.05
C GLY A 168 17.38 4.57 -6.89
N ILE A 169 16.15 4.95 -7.23
CA ILE A 169 14.98 4.86 -6.35
C ILE A 169 14.74 3.38 -6.01
N LYS A 170 14.68 3.05 -4.72
CA LYS A 170 14.47 1.69 -4.23
C LYS A 170 13.03 1.23 -4.50
N SER A 171 12.85 -0.07 -4.77
CA SER A 171 11.54 -0.72 -4.79
C SER A 171 11.07 -1.06 -3.36
N GLY A 172 9.82 -1.48 -3.21
CA GLY A 172 9.26 -1.94 -1.93
C GLY A 172 9.97 -3.17 -1.36
N LEU A 173 9.59 -3.58 -0.14
CA LEU A 173 10.21 -4.73 0.56
C LEU A 173 10.10 -6.05 -0.20
N ARG A 174 9.11 -6.16 -1.09
CA ARG A 174 8.87 -7.32 -1.96
C ARG A 174 9.65 -7.28 -3.27
N GLY A 175 10.47 -6.25 -3.50
CA GLY A 175 11.19 -6.05 -4.75
C GLY A 175 10.37 -5.34 -5.82
N ASN A 176 10.74 -5.57 -7.09
CA ASN A 176 10.21 -4.83 -8.24
C ASN A 176 9.03 -5.57 -8.87
N SER A 177 7.87 -4.93 -8.93
CA SER A 177 6.62 -5.49 -9.49
C SER A 177 6.27 -6.89 -8.96
N PRO A 178 6.14 -7.06 -7.63
CA PRO A 178 5.88 -8.37 -7.04
C PRO A 178 4.47 -8.88 -7.36
N ILE A 179 4.34 -10.21 -7.49
CA ILE A 179 3.03 -10.85 -7.57
C ILE A 179 2.41 -10.89 -6.18
N SER A 180 1.15 -10.48 -6.10
CA SER A 180 0.36 -10.54 -4.87
C SER A 180 -0.75 -11.56 -5.00
N THR A 181 -1.03 -12.27 -3.91
CA THR A 181 -2.07 -13.31 -3.84
C THR A 181 -2.93 -13.07 -2.61
N LEU A 182 -4.20 -12.77 -2.84
CA LEU A 182 -5.18 -12.56 -1.78
C LEU A 182 -6.34 -13.56 -1.94
N VAL A 183 -6.92 -13.97 -0.82
CA VAL A 183 -8.15 -14.77 -0.78
C VAL A 183 -9.35 -13.86 -1.09
N SER A 184 -10.23 -14.28 -1.99
CA SER A 184 -11.41 -13.49 -2.40
C SER A 184 -12.71 -14.05 -1.82
N ASP A 185 -13.64 -13.17 -1.48
CA ASP A 185 -15.04 -13.45 -1.10
C ASP A 185 -15.96 -12.39 -1.75
N PRO A 186 -17.21 -12.72 -2.12
CA PRO A 186 -18.14 -11.72 -2.67
C PRO A 186 -18.36 -10.49 -1.78
N SER A 187 -18.19 -10.63 -0.46
CA SER A 187 -18.19 -9.49 0.45
C SER A 187 -16.79 -8.89 0.57
N LEU A 188 -16.64 -7.61 0.22
CA LEU A 188 -15.40 -6.85 0.42
C LEU A 188 -14.91 -6.93 1.88
N ARG A 189 -15.82 -6.78 2.84
CA ARG A 189 -15.51 -6.88 4.28
C ARG A 189 -14.93 -8.25 4.63
N ARG A 190 -15.52 -9.34 4.13
CA ARG A 190 -15.03 -10.71 4.39
C ARG A 190 -13.69 -10.95 3.69
N THR A 191 -13.51 -10.46 2.46
CA THR A 191 -12.23 -10.48 1.75
C THR A 191 -11.12 -9.84 2.60
N ILE A 192 -11.38 -8.69 3.22
CA ILE A 192 -10.41 -8.03 4.10
C ILE A 192 -9.99 -8.93 5.26
N TRP A 193 -10.97 -9.48 6.00
CA TRP A 193 -10.69 -10.35 7.15
C TRP A 193 -10.00 -11.66 6.74
N LEU A 194 -10.38 -12.28 5.62
CA LEU A 194 -9.75 -13.50 5.11
C LEU A 194 -8.26 -13.34 4.81
N ASN A 195 -7.79 -12.11 4.60
CA ASN A 195 -6.39 -11.77 4.36
C ASN A 195 -5.70 -11.13 5.57
N THR A 196 -6.31 -11.20 6.76
CA THR A 196 -5.74 -10.71 8.01
C THR A 196 -5.15 -11.88 8.82
N LEU A 197 -3.88 -11.75 9.21
CA LEU A 197 -3.18 -12.70 10.06
C LEU A 197 -3.60 -12.54 11.53
N THR A 198 -3.56 -13.67 12.25
CA THR A 198 -3.75 -13.72 13.71
C THR A 198 -2.44 -13.43 14.43
N SER A 199 -2.48 -12.94 15.67
CA SER A 199 -1.27 -12.72 16.50
C SER A 199 -0.40 -13.98 16.55
N GLU A 200 -1.00 -15.15 16.77
CA GLU A 200 -0.29 -16.44 16.74
C GLU A 200 0.47 -16.70 15.42
N SER A 201 -0.10 -16.27 14.29
CA SER A 201 0.54 -16.40 12.98
C SER A 201 1.65 -15.36 12.81
N VAL A 202 1.44 -14.13 13.29
CA VAL A 202 2.45 -13.08 13.27
C VAL A 202 3.67 -13.53 14.08
N ASP A 203 3.48 -13.99 15.31
CA ASP A 203 4.54 -14.47 16.19
C ASP A 203 5.31 -15.64 15.57
N ARG A 204 4.60 -16.52 14.84
CA ARG A 204 5.22 -17.66 14.15
C ARG A 204 6.06 -17.25 12.95
N PHE A 205 5.60 -16.31 12.12
CA PHE A 205 6.23 -15.99 10.83
C PHE A 205 7.20 -14.82 10.90
N PHE A 206 7.07 -13.98 11.92
CA PHE A 206 7.90 -12.80 12.14
C PHE A 206 8.69 -12.92 13.45
N GLN A 207 9.01 -14.16 13.88
CA GLN A 207 9.61 -14.51 15.17
C GLN A 207 10.56 -13.45 15.72
N ASP A 208 10.21 -13.04 16.94
CA ASP A 208 10.81 -11.97 17.71
C ASP A 208 12.14 -12.42 18.32
N ASP A 209 13.23 -12.13 17.63
CA ASP A 209 14.56 -12.21 18.24
C ASP A 209 14.77 -10.93 19.06
N GLN A 210 14.26 -10.95 20.31
CA GLN A 210 14.61 -10.03 21.40
C GLN A 210 13.93 -8.65 21.44
N GLY A 211 12.68 -8.50 21.03
CA GLY A 211 11.80 -7.40 21.46
C GLY A 211 12.24 -5.98 21.05
N SER A 212 13.11 -5.85 20.03
CA SER A 212 13.68 -4.55 19.60
C SER A 212 13.30 -4.17 18.17
N TYR A 213 12.15 -4.61 17.68
CA TYR A 213 11.64 -4.13 16.40
C TYR A 213 10.88 -2.81 16.55
N VAL A 214 10.99 -1.96 15.54
CA VAL A 214 10.24 -0.70 15.47
C VAL A 214 8.85 -1.01 14.91
N ASP A 215 7.81 -0.79 15.72
CA ASP A 215 6.40 -1.05 15.35
C ASP A 215 5.68 0.15 14.70
N THR A 216 6.43 1.20 14.37
CA THR A 216 5.89 2.38 13.70
C THR A 216 6.26 2.38 12.21
N PRO A 217 5.42 2.95 11.33
CA PRO A 217 5.75 3.13 9.92
C PRO A 217 7.01 4.00 9.73
N ASN A 218 7.73 3.79 8.63
CA ASN A 218 9.01 4.46 8.39
C ASN A 218 8.92 5.94 7.97
N TYR A 219 7.72 6.47 7.78
CA TYR A 219 7.45 7.91 7.64
C TYR A 219 7.07 8.57 8.99
N VAL A 220 6.77 7.76 10.02
CA VAL A 220 6.58 8.21 11.41
C VAL A 220 7.92 8.17 12.14
N ASP A 221 8.52 6.97 12.23
CA ASP A 221 9.88 6.78 12.74
C ASP A 221 10.85 6.58 11.58
N LYS A 222 11.53 7.68 11.23
CA LYS A 222 12.31 7.82 10.00
C LYS A 222 13.58 6.98 10.06
N VAL A 223 13.82 6.22 8.99
CA VAL A 223 15.11 5.55 8.77
C VAL A 223 16.16 6.60 8.38
N CYS A 224 17.38 6.46 8.90
CA CYS A 224 18.51 7.30 8.53
C CYS A 224 19.14 6.86 7.21
N ALA A 225 19.70 7.82 6.46
CA ALA A 225 20.41 7.50 5.23
C ALA A 225 21.69 6.72 5.55
N GLY A 226 21.93 5.64 4.81
CA GLY A 226 23.06 4.72 5.02
C GLY A 226 22.76 3.55 5.97
N ASP A 227 21.57 3.51 6.59
CA ASP A 227 21.23 2.44 7.53
C ASP A 227 21.22 1.05 6.86
N LYS A 228 21.73 0.08 7.62
CA LYS A 228 21.57 -1.35 7.32
C LYS A 228 20.35 -1.86 8.07
N ILE A 229 19.33 -2.24 7.31
CA ILE A 229 18.08 -2.73 7.83
C ILE A 229 18.05 -4.24 7.65
N TYR A 230 17.73 -4.94 8.73
CA TYR A 230 17.60 -6.38 8.74
C TYR A 230 16.11 -6.75 8.77
N PRO A 231 15.64 -7.67 7.92
CA PRO A 231 14.24 -8.04 7.85
C PRO A 231 13.60 -8.45 9.18
N HIS A 232 14.34 -9.15 10.06
CA HIS A 232 13.84 -9.58 11.38
C HIS A 232 13.59 -8.40 12.35
N LYS A 233 14.10 -7.19 12.06
CA LYS A 233 13.84 -5.98 12.86
C LYS A 233 12.65 -5.16 12.35
N ILE A 234 12.01 -5.60 11.28
CA ILE A 234 10.86 -4.94 10.68
C ILE A 234 9.61 -5.68 11.15
N SER A 235 8.85 -5.03 12.02
CA SER A 235 7.53 -5.47 12.44
C SER A 235 6.57 -5.63 11.27
N LEU A 236 5.46 -6.33 11.52
CA LEU A 236 4.36 -6.41 10.56
C LEU A 236 3.85 -5.01 10.17
N THR A 237 3.62 -4.15 11.15
CA THR A 237 3.14 -2.77 10.96
C THR A 237 4.08 -1.95 10.08
N ARG A 238 5.37 -1.92 10.44
CA ARG A 238 6.40 -1.16 9.70
C ARG A 238 6.59 -1.71 8.30
N GLY A 239 6.50 -3.02 8.13
CA GLY A 239 6.65 -3.68 6.83
C GLY A 239 5.48 -3.43 5.88
N LEU A 240 4.24 -3.54 6.37
CA LEU A 240 3.04 -3.32 5.56
C LEU A 240 2.89 -1.88 5.07
N PHE A 241 3.40 -0.92 5.84
CA PHE A 241 3.40 0.51 5.51
C PHE A 241 4.79 1.04 5.13
N TRP A 242 5.70 0.15 4.69
CA TRP A 242 7.04 0.55 4.29
C TRP A 242 7.00 1.47 3.07
N CYS A 243 7.54 2.68 3.21
CA CYS A 243 7.70 3.62 2.12
C CYS A 243 9.16 3.61 1.63
N PRO A 244 9.48 3.00 0.46
CA PRO A 244 10.85 2.87 -0.02
C PRO A 244 11.42 4.17 -0.63
N VAL A 245 10.55 5.16 -0.87
CA VAL A 245 10.87 6.44 -1.51
C VAL A 245 10.27 7.55 -0.69
N ARG A 246 10.97 8.68 -0.59
CA ARG A 246 10.43 9.83 0.13
C ARG A 246 9.60 10.69 -0.83
N PHE A 247 8.28 10.60 -0.70
CA PHE A 247 7.31 11.40 -1.45
C PHE A 247 6.86 12.63 -0.67
N GLU A 248 6.56 13.71 -1.37
CA GLU A 248 5.85 14.87 -0.82
C GLU A 248 4.83 15.36 -1.84
N MET A 249 3.54 15.24 -1.54
CA MET A 249 2.46 15.68 -2.43
C MET A 249 2.29 17.20 -2.34
N LEU A 250 2.06 17.85 -3.48
CA LEU A 250 2.11 19.31 -3.62
C LEU A 250 0.91 19.90 -4.34
N ASP A 251 0.81 21.22 -4.22
CA ASP A 251 -0.15 22.07 -4.92
C ASP A 251 -1.59 21.55 -4.77
N MET A 252 -2.00 21.45 -3.50
CA MET A 252 -3.35 21.05 -3.15
C MET A 252 -4.35 22.13 -3.59
N GLN A 253 -5.15 21.79 -4.58
CA GLN A 253 -6.23 22.62 -5.11
C GLN A 253 -7.57 22.21 -4.50
N THR A 254 -8.49 23.17 -4.34
CA THR A 254 -9.85 22.91 -3.83
C THR A 254 -10.87 22.87 -4.97
N SER A 255 -11.96 22.12 -4.78
CA SER A 255 -13.08 22.02 -5.74
C SER A 255 -12.72 21.56 -7.15
N LYS A 256 -11.69 20.73 -7.30
CA LYS A 256 -11.29 20.10 -8.57
C LYS A 256 -11.95 18.74 -8.74
N HIS A 257 -12.17 18.32 -9.99
CA HIS A 257 -12.54 16.95 -10.31
C HIS A 257 -11.27 16.13 -10.44
N CYS A 258 -11.16 15.04 -9.69
CA CYS A 258 -10.06 14.10 -9.80
C CYS A 258 -9.96 13.58 -11.24
N SER A 259 -8.79 13.71 -11.87
CA SER A 259 -8.55 13.18 -13.22
C SER A 259 -8.67 11.65 -13.28
N HIS A 260 -8.48 10.97 -12.15
CA HIS A 260 -8.61 9.52 -12.05
C HIS A 260 -10.06 9.11 -11.78
N CYS A 261 -10.59 9.33 -10.57
CA CYS A 261 -11.92 8.81 -10.20
C CYS A 261 -13.11 9.74 -10.54
N GLY A 262 -12.88 10.91 -11.14
CA GLY A 262 -13.93 11.88 -11.47
C GLY A 262 -14.56 12.60 -10.27
N CYS A 263 -14.31 12.18 -9.04
CA CYS A 263 -14.91 12.79 -7.85
C CYS A 263 -14.43 14.23 -7.66
N LYS A 264 -15.37 15.12 -7.28
CA LYS A 264 -15.07 16.50 -6.92
C LYS A 264 -14.55 16.60 -5.49
N GLY A 265 -13.50 17.38 -5.26
CA GLY A 265 -12.95 17.60 -3.93
C GLY A 265 -11.63 18.35 -3.97
N ARG A 266 -10.79 18.10 -2.97
CA ARG A 266 -9.41 18.57 -2.97
C ARG A 266 -8.53 17.59 -3.74
N ALA A 267 -7.58 18.13 -4.50
CA ALA A 267 -6.71 17.32 -5.34
C ALA A 267 -5.31 17.92 -5.41
N TYR A 268 -4.31 17.04 -5.38
CA TYR A 268 -2.92 17.36 -5.67
C TYR A 268 -2.71 17.40 -7.18
N THR A 269 -1.73 18.16 -7.66
CA THR A 269 -1.35 18.26 -9.09
C THR A 269 0.09 17.82 -9.35
N TYR A 270 0.95 17.89 -8.33
CA TYR A 270 2.36 17.50 -8.41
C TYR A 270 2.83 16.75 -7.17
N PHE A 271 4.02 16.17 -7.26
CA PHE A 271 4.74 15.67 -6.10
C PHE A 271 6.25 15.84 -6.25
N ARG A 272 6.96 15.86 -5.13
CA ARG A 272 8.42 15.71 -5.07
C ARG A 272 8.78 14.30 -4.66
N LYS A 273 9.95 13.86 -5.13
CA LYS A 273 10.57 12.60 -4.73
C LYS A 273 12.06 12.78 -4.55
N GLU A 274 12.62 12.11 -3.56
CA GLU A 274 14.07 11.94 -3.42
C GLU A 274 14.42 10.46 -3.24
N PRO A 275 15.52 9.98 -3.86
CA PRO A 275 16.02 8.64 -3.59
C PRO A 275 16.46 8.54 -2.12
N PHE A 276 16.07 7.45 -1.47
CA PHE A 276 16.44 7.18 -0.09
C PHE A 276 17.42 6.00 -0.02
N GLY A 277 18.68 6.29 0.29
CA GLY A 277 19.76 5.33 0.30
C GLY A 277 19.81 4.54 1.61
N TYR A 278 19.21 3.35 1.63
CA TYR A 278 19.39 2.36 2.69
C TYR A 278 19.74 0.99 2.09
N GLN A 279 20.26 0.08 2.92
CA GLN A 279 20.61 -1.28 2.54
C GLN A 279 19.73 -2.28 3.29
N MET A 280 19.00 -3.11 2.55
CA MET A 280 18.21 -4.22 3.11
C MET A 280 19.04 -5.51 3.06
N GLU A 281 19.33 -6.08 4.22
CA GLU A 281 20.14 -7.30 4.38
C GLU A 281 19.23 -8.55 4.42
N GLY A 282 18.60 -8.86 3.29
CA GLY A 282 17.74 -10.02 3.12
C GLY A 282 16.37 -9.67 2.57
N ILE A 283 15.42 -10.60 2.69
CA ILE A 283 14.04 -10.44 2.22
C ILE A 283 13.10 -10.46 3.40
N TRP A 284 12.22 -9.47 3.46
CA TRP A 284 11.15 -9.42 4.44
C TRP A 284 9.99 -10.30 4.00
N ASN A 285 9.46 -11.10 4.94
CA ASN A 285 8.46 -12.13 4.67
C ASN A 285 7.06 -11.53 4.54
N HIS A 286 6.81 -10.80 3.44
CA HIS A 286 5.54 -10.09 3.26
C HIS A 286 4.35 -11.04 3.11
N PRO A 287 3.25 -10.85 3.85
CA PRO A 287 2.14 -11.81 3.88
C PRO A 287 1.25 -11.84 2.63
N TYR A 288 1.47 -10.95 1.65
CA TYR A 288 0.61 -10.82 0.47
C TYR A 288 1.25 -11.43 -0.77
N SER A 289 2.46 -11.96 -0.66
CA SER A 289 3.19 -12.52 -1.78
C SER A 289 3.81 -13.86 -1.40
N PRO A 290 3.78 -14.86 -2.29
CA PRO A 290 4.49 -16.10 -2.06
C PRO A 290 6.00 -15.86 -2.11
N MET A 291 6.76 -16.64 -1.33
CA MET A 291 8.21 -16.62 -1.36
C MET A 291 8.73 -17.88 -2.03
N PHE A 292 9.52 -17.70 -3.08
CA PHE A 292 10.16 -18.80 -3.79
C PHE A 292 11.64 -18.87 -3.38
N PHE A 293 12.27 -20.01 -3.66
CA PHE A 293 13.71 -20.13 -3.58
C PHE A 293 14.27 -20.85 -4.80
N SER A 294 15.54 -20.57 -5.10
CA SER A 294 16.33 -21.33 -6.05
C SER A 294 17.64 -21.74 -5.40
N THR A 295 18.17 -22.90 -5.76
CA THR A 295 19.48 -23.33 -5.27
C THR A 295 20.55 -22.93 -6.28
N LYS A 296 21.42 -22.00 -5.92
CA LYS A 296 22.60 -21.63 -6.73
C LYS A 296 23.87 -21.94 -5.94
N LYS A 297 24.80 -22.67 -6.56
CA LYS A 297 26.08 -23.07 -5.94
C LYS A 297 25.91 -23.67 -4.52
N GLY A 298 24.88 -24.50 -4.33
CA GLY A 298 24.59 -25.15 -3.05
C GLY A 298 23.94 -24.27 -1.97
N LYS A 299 23.66 -22.99 -2.25
CA LYS A 299 22.95 -22.07 -1.33
C LYS A 299 21.53 -21.79 -1.82
N LYS A 300 20.58 -21.72 -0.88
CA LYS A 300 19.20 -21.29 -1.16
C LYS A 300 19.16 -19.77 -1.26
N GLU A 301 18.75 -19.26 -2.40
CA GLU A 301 18.44 -17.85 -2.63
C GLU A 301 16.93 -17.68 -2.68
N TYR A 302 16.37 -16.95 -1.72
CA TYR A 302 14.94 -16.62 -1.68
C TYR A 302 14.64 -15.42 -2.58
N TYR A 303 13.42 -15.35 -3.11
CA TYR A 303 12.93 -14.20 -3.88
C TYR A 303 11.39 -14.18 -3.90
N VAL A 304 10.82 -12.99 -4.09
CA VAL A 304 9.40 -12.82 -4.40
C VAL A 304 9.24 -12.84 -5.93
N PRO A 305 8.31 -13.63 -6.50
CA PRO A 305 8.16 -13.71 -7.94
C PRO A 305 7.56 -12.43 -8.52
N SER A 306 7.96 -12.11 -9.75
CA SER A 306 7.38 -11.07 -10.60
C SER A 306 7.04 -11.66 -11.96
N ILE A 307 6.12 -11.02 -12.70
CA ILE A 307 5.80 -11.41 -14.08
C ILE A 307 6.87 -10.79 -14.98
N ASN A 308 7.73 -11.63 -15.55
CA ASN A 308 8.89 -11.22 -16.36
C ASN A 308 8.87 -11.79 -17.78
N SER A 309 7.73 -12.33 -18.21
CA SER A 309 7.51 -12.92 -19.52
C SER A 309 6.11 -12.61 -20.02
N ASP A 310 5.92 -12.71 -21.33
CA ASP A 310 4.64 -12.64 -22.03
C ASP A 310 3.81 -13.94 -21.96
N TYR A 311 4.34 -14.98 -21.32
CA TYR A 311 3.59 -16.20 -21.08
C TYR A 311 2.34 -15.94 -20.24
N PRO A 312 1.24 -16.66 -20.52
CA PRO A 312 0.06 -16.62 -19.68
C PRO A 312 0.39 -16.84 -18.20
N SER A 313 -0.43 -16.30 -17.30
CA SER A 313 -0.21 -16.42 -15.85
C SER A 313 -0.60 -17.79 -15.26
N TRP A 314 -1.39 -18.60 -15.97
CA TRP A 314 -1.86 -19.90 -15.47
C TRP A 314 -0.76 -20.91 -15.07
N PRO A 315 0.44 -20.97 -15.70
CA PRO A 315 1.52 -21.84 -15.25
C PRO A 315 2.06 -21.46 -13.87
N LEU A 316 1.87 -20.22 -13.44
CA LEU A 316 2.28 -19.75 -12.11
C LEU A 316 1.28 -20.16 -11.02
N LEU A 317 0.01 -20.42 -11.35
CA LEU A 317 -1.04 -20.76 -10.39
C LEU A 317 -0.68 -22.00 -9.55
N GLY A 318 -0.11 -23.03 -10.19
CA GLY A 318 0.34 -24.23 -9.49
C GLY A 318 1.39 -23.94 -8.42
N LYS A 319 2.22 -22.92 -8.62
CA LYS A 319 3.26 -22.49 -7.67
C LYS A 319 2.73 -21.59 -6.55
N PHE A 320 1.54 -20.99 -6.72
CA PHE A 320 0.94 -20.13 -5.70
C PHE A 320 0.06 -20.91 -4.72
N ILE A 321 -0.54 -22.02 -5.15
CA ILE A 321 -1.50 -22.79 -4.34
C ILE A 321 -0.84 -24.01 -3.69
N ARG A 322 0.16 -24.62 -4.33
CA ARG A 322 0.89 -25.74 -3.72
C ARG A 322 1.97 -25.18 -2.80
N GLY A 323 1.82 -25.37 -1.50
CA GLY A 323 2.94 -25.27 -0.58
C GLY A 323 4.03 -26.25 -1.02
N CYS A 324 5.26 -25.76 -1.21
CA CYS A 324 6.42 -26.62 -1.43
C CYS A 324 6.71 -27.47 -0.20
#